data_AF-A0A654AXZ1-F1
#
_entry.id   AF-A0A654AXZ1-F1
#
_cell.length_a   1.000
_cell.length_b   1.000
_cell.length_c   1.000
_cell.angle_alpha   90.00
_cell.angle_beta   90.00
_cell.angle_gamma   90.00
#
_symmetry.space_group_name_H-M   'P 1'
#
loop_
_entity.id
_entity.type
_entity.pdbx_description
1 polymer ?
#
loop_
_entity_poly.entity_id
_entity_poly.type
_entity_poly.pdbx_seq_one_letter_code
_entity_poly.pdbx_strand_id
1 'polypeptide(L)'
;MKKNEATGIATLIMLALIAYPFIWLYETVGQGWFLFIVIGLPVLGLITYIVGAWQSKAEAMELAREEQRLLAQGWVFDDAFNLRLLAKIEHARTEADLNWARGQLQKIAYTLVGKNVPQEQKDRFTAVMKQFALIDPLYKQIMEKALPVIQSNPGVTQSTLYKELSSKEKELMRYVFYFAHELGHIYRKKKGNSYRLFATKEIADSLG
;
A
#
# COMPACT_ATOMS: atom_id res chain seq x y z
N MET A 1 -32.84 55.90 -18.72
CA MET A 1 -33.56 54.96 -19.62
C MET A 1 -32.64 54.09 -20.48
N LYS A 2 -31.62 54.62 -21.17
CA LYS A 2 -30.76 53.85 -22.12
C LYS A 2 -30.00 52.61 -21.57
N LYS A 3 -29.68 52.55 -20.26
CA LYS A 3 -28.91 51.43 -19.68
C LYS A 3 -29.73 50.13 -19.51
N ASN A 4 -31.05 50.25 -19.39
CA ASN A 4 -31.93 49.09 -19.19
C ASN A 4 -32.22 48.38 -20.52
N GLU A 5 -32.24 49.11 -21.63
CA GLU A 5 -32.44 48.56 -22.98
C GLU A 5 -31.22 47.75 -23.45
N ALA A 6 -30.00 48.24 -23.20
CA ALA A 6 -28.77 47.53 -23.56
C ALA A 6 -28.63 46.19 -22.81
N THR A 7 -29.02 46.14 -21.53
CA THR A 7 -28.99 44.91 -20.72
C THR A 7 -30.01 43.87 -21.21
N GLY A 8 -31.18 44.33 -21.68
CA GLY A 8 -32.21 43.46 -22.25
C GLY A 8 -31.76 42.80 -23.56
N ILE A 9 -31.15 43.57 -24.47
CA ILE A 9 -30.64 43.06 -25.75
C ILE A 9 -29.51 42.06 -25.52
N ALA A 10 -28.57 42.36 -24.62
CA ALA A 10 -27.47 41.44 -24.29
C ALA A 10 -27.97 40.10 -23.73
N THR A 11 -29.02 40.13 -22.89
CA THR A 11 -29.63 38.93 -22.32
C THR A 11 -30.28 38.07 -23.40
N LEU A 12 -30.99 38.68 -24.35
CA LEU A 12 -31.61 37.97 -25.48
C LEU A 12 -30.58 37.33 -26.39
N ILE A 13 -29.49 38.04 -26.69
CA ILE A 13 -28.39 37.49 -27.51
C ILE A 13 -27.76 36.28 -26.81
N MET A 14 -27.51 36.34 -25.50
CA MET A 14 -26.98 35.18 -24.77
C MET A 14 -27.94 34.00 -24.77
N LEU A 15 -29.24 34.23 -24.55
CA LEU A 15 -30.24 33.15 -24.60
C LEU A 15 -30.31 32.51 -25.99
N ALA A 16 -30.22 33.31 -27.06
CA ALA A 16 -30.18 32.80 -28.43
C ALA A 16 -28.91 31.97 -28.69
N LEU A 17 -27.74 32.43 -28.24
CA LEU A 17 -26.48 31.69 -28.37
C LEU A 17 -26.49 30.37 -27.58
N ILE A 18 -27.14 30.34 -26.41
CA ILE A 18 -27.30 29.12 -25.62
C ILE A 18 -28.31 28.17 -26.27
N ALA A 19 -29.41 28.67 -26.83
CA ALA A 19 -30.47 27.84 -27.41
C ALA A 19 -30.14 27.30 -28.80
N TYR A 20 -29.36 28.04 -29.60
CA TYR A 20 -29.07 27.70 -30.99
C TYR A 20 -28.48 26.29 -31.19
N PRO A 21 -27.50 25.82 -30.41
CA PRO A 21 -26.98 24.45 -30.52
C PRO A 21 -28.05 23.38 -30.26
N PHE A 22 -29.00 23.63 -29.35
CA PHE A 22 -30.08 22.69 -29.04
C PHE A 22 -31.12 22.64 -30.15
N ILE A 23 -31.45 23.78 -30.77
CA ILE A 23 -32.36 23.85 -31.91
C ILE A 23 -31.76 23.09 -33.10
N TRP A 24 -30.50 23.37 -33.44
CA TRP A 24 -29.79 22.66 -34.50
C TRP A 24 -29.71 21.15 -34.25
N LEU A 25 -29.42 20.76 -33.01
CA LEU A 25 -29.39 19.35 -32.62
C LEU A 25 -30.78 18.70 -32.77
N TYR A 26 -31.83 19.37 -32.29
CA TYR A 26 -33.21 18.89 -32.41
C TYR A 26 -33.63 18.65 -33.86
N GLU A 27 -33.32 19.59 -34.75
CA GLU A 27 -33.60 19.47 -36.19
C GLU A 27 -32.80 18.33 -36.83
N THR A 28 -31.57 18.10 -36.38
CA THR A 28 -30.67 17.09 -36.95
C THR A 28 -31.07 15.66 -36.56
N VAL A 29 -31.41 15.42 -35.29
CA VAL A 29 -31.64 14.06 -34.77
C VAL A 29 -33.12 13.72 -34.54
N GLY A 30 -34.00 14.73 -34.59
CA GLY A 30 -35.43 14.59 -34.30
C GLY A 30 -35.73 14.50 -32.80
N GLN A 31 -37.02 14.65 -32.45
CA GLN A 31 -37.49 14.79 -31.06
C GLN A 31 -37.07 13.63 -30.15
N GLY A 32 -37.17 12.38 -30.63
CA GLY A 32 -36.86 11.20 -29.82
C GLY A 32 -35.40 11.13 -29.40
N TRP A 33 -34.48 11.29 -30.36
CA TRP A 33 -33.04 11.30 -30.09
C TRP A 33 -32.60 12.55 -29.33
N PHE A 34 -33.22 13.69 -29.58
CA PHE A 34 -32.94 14.91 -28.85
C PHE A 34 -33.23 14.75 -27.35
N LEU A 35 -34.40 14.22 -26.99
CA LEU A 35 -34.76 13.96 -25.59
C LEU A 35 -33.84 12.91 -24.96
N PHE A 36 -33.46 11.88 -25.71
CA PHE A 36 -32.50 10.88 -25.22
C PHE A 36 -31.12 11.48 -24.96
N ILE A 37 -30.62 12.36 -25.81
CA ILE A 37 -29.29 12.97 -25.64
C ILE A 37 -29.29 13.98 -24.48
N VAL A 38 -30.31 14.84 -24.41
CA VAL A 38 -30.36 15.93 -23.43
C VAL A 38 -30.77 15.45 -22.04
N ILE A 39 -31.59 14.40 -21.96
CA ILE A 39 -32.14 13.91 -20.68
C ILE A 39 -31.68 12.47 -20.40
N GLY A 40 -31.82 11.58 -21.40
CA GLY A 40 -31.50 10.17 -21.24
C GLY A 40 -30.04 9.89 -20.88
N LEU A 41 -29.07 10.48 -21.60
CA LEU A 41 -27.65 10.28 -21.33
C LEU A 41 -27.22 10.83 -19.96
N PRO A 42 -27.61 12.06 -19.54
CA PRO A 42 -27.33 12.54 -18.19
C PRO A 42 -27.95 11.68 -17.09
N VAL A 43 -29.20 11.22 -17.27
CA VAL A 43 -29.87 10.34 -16.30
C VAL A 43 -29.15 8.99 -16.23
N LEU A 44 -28.76 8.41 -17.36
CA LEU A 44 -27.99 7.17 -17.41
C LEU A 44 -26.62 7.33 -16.72
N GLY A 45 -25.92 8.44 -16.98
CA GLY A 45 -24.66 8.78 -16.32
C GLY A 45 -24.82 8.99 -14.81
N LEU A 46 -25.93 9.59 -14.37
CA LEU A 46 -26.25 9.74 -12.96
C LEU A 46 -26.55 8.39 -12.31
N ILE A 47 -27.31 7.52 -12.97
CA ILE A 47 -27.61 6.17 -12.48
C ILE A 47 -26.33 5.34 -12.35
N THR A 48 -25.47 5.32 -13.36
CA THR A 48 -24.21 4.57 -13.30
C THR A 48 -23.28 5.10 -12.21
N TYR A 49 -23.21 6.43 -12.04
CA TYR A 49 -22.47 7.05 -10.95
C TYR A 49 -23.02 6.64 -9.57
N ILE A 50 -24.35 6.72 -9.38
CA ILE A 50 -25.00 6.33 -8.12
C ILE A 50 -24.79 4.84 -7.84
N VAL A 51 -24.98 3.96 -8.83
CA VAL A 51 -24.79 2.52 -8.68
C VAL A 51 -23.34 2.19 -8.33
N GLY A 52 -22.36 2.79 -9.02
CA GLY A 52 -20.94 2.61 -8.69
C GLY A 52 -20.58 3.13 -7.28
N ALA A 53 -21.13 4.28 -6.89
CA ALA A 53 -20.97 4.81 -5.54
C ALA A 53 -21.62 3.91 -4.47
N TRP A 54 -22.73 3.26 -4.79
CA TRP A 54 -23.39 2.30 -3.90
C TRP A 54 -22.61 0.99 -3.78
N GLN A 55 -22.11 0.44 -4.89
CA GLN A 55 -21.29 -0.78 -4.88
C GLN A 55 -20.00 -0.58 -4.08
N SER A 56 -19.26 0.49 -4.34
CA SER A 56 -18.04 0.81 -3.58
C SER A 56 -18.31 1.02 -2.09
N LYS A 57 -19.44 1.65 -1.74
CA LYS A 57 -19.86 1.81 -0.34
C LYS A 57 -20.26 0.48 0.31
N ALA A 58 -20.94 -0.41 -0.43
CA ALA A 58 -21.33 -1.72 0.06
C ALA A 58 -20.10 -2.61 0.31
N GLU A 59 -19.15 -2.65 -0.61
CA GLU A 59 -17.87 -3.35 -0.46
C GLU A 59 -17.08 -2.80 0.73
N ALA A 60 -16.99 -1.47 0.86
CA ALA A 60 -16.32 -0.84 2.01
C ALA A 60 -16.99 -1.20 3.35
N MET A 61 -18.32 -1.35 3.36
CA MET A 61 -19.10 -1.67 4.55
C MET A 61 -19.04 -3.15 4.92
N GLU A 62 -19.04 -4.06 3.95
CA GLU A 62 -18.77 -5.48 4.19
C GLU A 62 -17.37 -5.70 4.72
N LEU A 63 -16.37 -5.06 4.11
CA LEU A 63 -14.99 -5.13 4.59
C LEU A 63 -14.86 -4.55 6.01
N ALA A 64 -15.51 -3.42 6.31
CA ALA A 64 -15.50 -2.86 7.66
C ALA A 64 -16.19 -3.75 8.70
N ARG A 65 -17.24 -4.47 8.30
CA ARG A 65 -17.96 -5.42 9.17
C ARG A 65 -17.12 -6.68 9.43
N GLU A 66 -16.44 -7.18 8.41
CA GLU A 66 -15.50 -8.32 8.53
C GLU A 66 -14.30 -7.92 9.39
N GLU A 67 -13.75 -6.71 9.18
CA GLU A 67 -12.70 -6.12 10.01
C GLU A 67 -13.13 -6.03 11.49
N GLN A 68 -14.34 -5.53 11.79
CA GLN A 68 -14.87 -5.51 13.16
C GLN A 68 -15.08 -6.90 13.76
N ARG A 69 -15.55 -7.86 12.96
CA ARG A 69 -15.76 -9.25 13.38
C ARG A 69 -14.43 -9.92 13.74
N LEU A 70 -13.40 -9.69 12.94
CA LEU A 70 -12.10 -10.31 13.12
C LEU A 70 -11.33 -9.64 14.28
N LEU A 71 -11.43 -8.31 14.42
CA LEU A 71 -10.98 -7.62 15.62
C LEU A 71 -11.66 -8.15 16.90
N ALA A 72 -12.97 -8.44 16.85
CA ALA A 72 -13.71 -9.02 17.97
C ALA A 72 -13.29 -10.47 18.30
N GLN A 73 -12.77 -11.21 17.32
CA GLN A 73 -12.21 -12.56 17.52
C GLN A 73 -10.74 -12.54 17.99
N GLY A 74 -10.19 -11.35 18.26
CA GLY A 74 -8.77 -11.19 18.61
C GLY A 74 -7.82 -11.35 17.41
N TRP A 75 -8.36 -11.44 16.20
CA TRP A 75 -7.59 -11.46 14.96
C TRP A 75 -7.23 -10.02 14.57
N VAL A 76 -5.95 -9.69 14.73
CA VAL A 76 -5.41 -8.36 14.40
C VAL A 76 -5.17 -8.17 12.89
N PHE A 77 -5.19 -9.26 12.11
CA PHE A 77 -4.87 -9.29 10.67
C PHE A 77 -5.87 -10.17 9.94
N ASP A 78 -6.85 -9.56 9.27
CA ASP A 78 -7.65 -10.26 8.29
C ASP A 78 -7.00 -10.22 6.90
N ASP A 79 -7.47 -11.07 5.99
CA ASP A 79 -6.97 -11.11 4.62
C ASP A 79 -7.20 -9.77 3.91
N ALA A 80 -8.24 -9.02 4.29
CA ALA A 80 -8.52 -7.68 3.77
C ALA A 80 -7.47 -6.63 4.17
N PHE A 81 -7.01 -6.61 5.41
CA PHE A 81 -5.96 -5.72 5.90
C PHE A 81 -4.64 -6.04 5.22
N ASN A 82 -4.30 -7.32 5.12
CA ASN A 82 -3.09 -7.75 4.41
C ASN A 82 -3.15 -7.37 2.93
N LEU A 83 -4.30 -7.57 2.25
CA LEU A 83 -4.50 -7.17 0.86
C LEU A 83 -4.47 -5.66 0.69
N ARG A 84 -5.07 -4.87 1.59
CA ARG A 84 -5.00 -3.39 1.55
C ARG A 84 -3.60 -2.88 1.81
N LEU A 85 -2.87 -3.48 2.75
CA LEU A 85 -1.51 -3.11 3.06
C LEU A 85 -0.57 -3.49 1.92
N LEU A 86 -0.70 -4.70 1.37
CA LEU A 86 0.03 -5.15 0.19
C LEU A 86 -0.30 -4.29 -1.03
N ALA A 87 -1.58 -3.96 -1.28
CA ALA A 87 -1.97 -3.06 -2.37
C ALA A 87 -1.35 -1.67 -2.19
N LYS A 88 -1.37 -1.11 -0.97
CA LYS A 88 -0.70 0.17 -0.69
C LYS A 88 0.81 0.09 -0.86
N ILE A 89 1.43 -1.04 -0.50
CA ILE A 89 2.86 -1.32 -0.71
C ILE A 89 3.17 -1.45 -2.21
N GLU A 90 2.33 -2.15 -2.97
CA GLU A 90 2.47 -2.34 -4.41
C GLU A 90 2.29 -1.02 -5.17
N HIS A 91 1.47 -0.11 -4.66
CA HIS A 91 1.31 1.25 -5.15
C HIS A 91 2.29 2.26 -4.55
N ALA A 92 3.18 1.86 -3.64
CA ALA A 92 4.23 2.75 -3.14
C ALA A 92 5.15 3.09 -4.31
N ARG A 93 5.36 4.39 -4.55
CA ARG A 93 6.20 4.90 -5.65
C ARG A 93 7.36 5.74 -5.14
N THR A 94 7.29 6.20 -3.90
CA THR A 94 8.30 7.08 -3.31
C THR A 94 8.99 6.43 -2.11
N GLU A 95 10.19 6.92 -1.79
CA GLU A 95 10.91 6.50 -0.58
C GLU A 95 10.12 6.85 0.70
N ALA A 96 9.36 7.94 0.68
CA ALA A 96 8.49 8.34 1.80
C ALA A 96 7.39 7.31 2.06
N ASP A 97 6.75 6.78 1.00
CA ASP A 97 5.71 5.76 1.11
C ASP A 97 6.27 4.46 1.70
N LEU A 98 7.45 4.05 1.24
CA LEU A 98 8.13 2.83 1.70
C LEU A 98 8.61 2.98 3.15
N ASN A 99 9.08 4.17 3.52
CA ASN A 99 9.44 4.48 4.91
C ASN A 99 8.22 4.45 5.83
N TRP A 100 7.10 5.00 5.40
CA TRP A 100 5.84 4.92 6.13
C TRP A 100 5.37 3.46 6.26
N ALA A 101 5.37 2.70 5.17
CA ALA A 101 4.96 1.29 5.15
C ALA A 101 5.81 0.45 6.10
N ARG A 102 7.13 0.62 6.08
CA ARG A 102 8.05 -0.03 7.02
C ARG A 102 7.70 0.28 8.47
N GLY A 103 7.39 1.55 8.77
CA GLY A 103 6.98 1.95 10.11
C GLY A 103 5.67 1.28 10.58
N GLN A 104 4.69 1.12 9.69
CA GLN A 104 3.45 0.40 10.02
C GLN A 104 3.70 -1.09 10.24
N LEU A 105 4.46 -1.70 9.34
CA LEU A 105 4.87 -3.10 9.42
C LEU A 105 5.68 -3.40 10.70
N GLN A 106 6.57 -2.50 11.11
CA GLN A 106 7.30 -2.65 12.38
C GLN A 106 6.38 -2.57 13.60
N LYS A 107 5.42 -1.65 13.62
CA LYS A 107 4.43 -1.57 14.70
C LYS A 107 3.63 -2.87 14.83
N ILE A 108 3.23 -3.44 13.70
CA ILE A 108 2.58 -4.75 13.63
C ILE A 108 3.50 -5.85 14.17
N ALA A 109 4.76 -5.88 13.74
CA ALA A 109 5.71 -6.87 14.21
C ALA A 109 5.83 -6.86 15.74
N TYR A 110 5.81 -5.68 16.37
CA TYR A 110 5.83 -5.55 17.83
C TYR A 110 4.59 -6.11 18.53
N THR A 111 3.40 -6.01 17.93
CA THR A 111 2.18 -6.61 18.50
C THR A 111 2.18 -8.14 18.38
N LEU A 112 2.82 -8.68 17.33
CA LEU A 112 2.91 -10.11 17.05
C LEU A 112 3.87 -10.89 17.96
N VAL A 113 4.75 -10.21 18.70
CA VAL A 113 5.68 -10.85 19.65
C VAL A 113 4.97 -11.41 20.91
N GLY A 114 3.70 -11.04 21.14
CA GLY A 114 2.89 -11.51 22.26
C GLY A 114 2.59 -13.02 22.27
N LYS A 115 2.27 -13.56 23.46
CA LYS A 115 2.05 -15.00 23.72
C LYS A 115 0.75 -15.57 23.12
N ASN A 116 -0.19 -14.74 22.70
CA ASN A 116 -1.55 -15.16 22.32
C ASN A 116 -1.84 -15.07 20.81
N VAL A 117 -0.83 -14.82 19.99
CA VAL A 117 -0.98 -14.72 18.53
C VAL A 117 -0.75 -16.10 17.91
N PRO A 118 -1.72 -16.66 17.16
CA PRO A 118 -1.57 -17.93 16.46
C PRO A 118 -0.33 -17.96 15.55
N GLN A 119 0.34 -19.11 15.46
CA GLN A 119 1.54 -19.24 14.62
C GLN A 119 1.24 -18.98 13.14
N GLU A 120 0.09 -19.44 12.65
CA GLU A 120 -0.36 -19.18 11.28
C GLU A 120 -0.38 -17.68 10.94
N GLN A 121 -0.82 -16.85 11.90
CA GLN A 121 -0.85 -15.40 11.72
C GLN A 121 0.56 -14.80 11.63
N LYS A 122 1.51 -15.32 12.42
CA LYS A 122 2.91 -14.93 12.35
C LYS A 122 3.53 -15.32 11.02
N ASP A 123 3.19 -16.49 10.50
CA ASP A 123 3.70 -16.99 9.23
C ASP A 123 3.16 -16.16 8.05
N ARG A 124 1.86 -15.85 8.05
CA ARG A 124 1.23 -14.96 7.05
C ARG A 124 1.87 -13.57 7.07
N PHE A 125 2.05 -12.97 8.25
CA PHE A 125 2.71 -11.67 8.36
C PHE A 125 4.17 -11.73 7.88
N THR A 126 4.88 -12.81 8.22
CA THR A 126 6.26 -13.02 7.76
C THR A 126 6.31 -13.09 6.23
N ALA A 127 5.34 -13.72 5.57
CA ALA A 127 5.26 -13.73 4.09
C ALA A 127 5.09 -12.33 3.50
N VAL A 128 4.20 -11.50 4.06
CA VAL A 128 4.04 -10.08 3.66
C VAL A 128 5.35 -9.31 3.82
N MET A 129 6.03 -9.48 4.96
CA MET A 129 7.30 -8.83 5.22
C MET A 129 8.41 -9.28 4.28
N LYS A 130 8.47 -10.56 3.89
CA LYS A 130 9.40 -11.07 2.88
C LYS A 130 9.19 -10.37 1.54
N GLN A 131 7.93 -10.23 1.10
CA GLN A 131 7.60 -9.51 -0.14
C GLN A 131 7.99 -8.03 -0.06
N PHE A 132 7.67 -7.37 1.06
CA PHE A 132 8.06 -5.97 1.27
C PHE A 132 9.58 -5.77 1.25
N ALA A 133 10.33 -6.64 1.91
CA ALA A 133 11.79 -6.56 1.98
C ALA A 133 12.46 -6.60 0.59
N LEU A 134 11.87 -7.31 -0.38
CA LEU A 134 12.40 -7.37 -1.76
C LEU A 134 12.28 -6.04 -2.50
N ILE A 135 11.29 -5.22 -2.18
CA ILE A 135 11.08 -3.91 -2.83
C ILE A 135 11.60 -2.73 -2.01
N ASP A 136 12.01 -2.95 -0.76
CA ASP A 136 12.47 -1.93 0.17
C ASP A 136 13.90 -1.44 -0.15
N PRO A 137 14.11 -0.17 -0.55
CA PRO A 137 15.44 0.37 -0.83
C PRO A 137 16.38 0.29 0.37
N LEU A 138 15.86 0.43 1.60
CA LEU A 138 16.66 0.33 2.81
C LEU A 138 17.26 -1.07 2.96
N TYR A 139 16.46 -2.10 2.68
CA TYR A 139 16.92 -3.49 2.71
C TYR A 139 18.10 -3.67 1.75
N LYS A 140 17.93 -3.22 0.50
CA LYS A 140 18.98 -3.30 -0.52
C LYS A 140 20.25 -2.55 -0.11
N GLN A 141 20.12 -1.31 0.32
CA GLN A 141 21.27 -0.47 0.73
C GLN A 141 22.07 -1.07 1.89
N ILE A 142 21.39 -1.65 2.89
CA ILE A 142 22.06 -2.30 4.02
C ILE A 142 22.74 -3.60 3.55
N MET A 143 22.08 -4.40 2.72
CA MET A 143 22.65 -5.66 2.22
C MET A 143 23.86 -5.44 1.31
N GLU A 144 23.85 -4.41 0.46
CA GLU A 144 25.01 -4.04 -0.39
C GLU A 144 26.27 -3.78 0.43
N LYS A 145 26.13 -3.17 1.62
CA LYS A 145 27.24 -2.90 2.53
C LYS A 145 27.60 -4.09 3.41
N ALA A 146 26.61 -4.82 3.90
CA ALA A 146 26.80 -5.88 4.88
C ALA A 146 27.32 -7.19 4.26
N LEU A 147 26.83 -7.55 3.07
CA LEU A 147 27.13 -8.84 2.45
C LEU A 147 28.64 -9.04 2.19
N PRO A 148 29.39 -8.06 1.64
CA PRO A 148 30.84 -8.20 1.46
C PRO A 148 31.60 -8.42 2.77
N VAL A 149 31.15 -7.78 3.86
CA VAL A 149 31.75 -7.93 5.20
C VAL A 149 31.50 -9.33 5.76
N ILE A 150 30.28 -9.85 5.58
CA ILE A 150 29.89 -11.21 6.00
C ILE A 150 30.65 -12.28 5.20
N GLN A 151 30.82 -12.07 3.89
CA GLN A 151 31.56 -12.97 3.02
C GLN A 151 33.06 -13.00 3.37
N SER A 152 33.65 -11.82 3.62
CA SER A 152 35.07 -11.70 4.00
C SER A 152 35.35 -12.19 5.43
N ASN A 153 34.34 -12.16 6.32
CA ASN A 153 34.48 -12.57 7.72
C ASN A 153 33.34 -13.53 8.14
N PRO A 154 33.34 -14.78 7.64
CA PRO A 154 32.33 -15.75 8.01
C PRO A 154 32.26 -15.97 9.52
N GLY A 155 31.05 -15.87 10.08
CA GLY A 155 30.82 -16.01 11.52
C GLY A 155 30.96 -14.71 12.32
N VAL A 156 31.11 -13.56 11.66
CA VAL A 156 31.00 -12.24 12.31
C VAL A 156 29.69 -12.12 13.07
N THR A 157 29.73 -11.59 14.30
CA THR A 157 28.52 -11.43 15.11
C THR A 157 27.77 -10.15 14.74
N GLN A 158 26.44 -10.21 14.77
CA GLN A 158 25.57 -9.05 14.58
C GLN A 158 25.94 -7.90 15.53
N SER A 159 26.26 -8.20 16.80
CA SER A 159 26.66 -7.20 17.78
C SER A 159 27.92 -6.42 17.38
N THR A 160 28.85 -7.07 16.67
CA THR A 160 30.07 -6.42 16.17
C THR A 160 29.74 -5.45 15.05
N LEU A 161 28.85 -5.82 14.14
CA LEU A 161 28.43 -4.96 13.02
C LEU A 161 27.64 -3.72 13.45
N TYR A 162 27.06 -3.73 14.66
CA TYR A 162 26.24 -2.61 15.14
C TYR A 162 26.90 -1.78 16.25
N LYS A 163 28.18 -1.99 16.56
CA LYS A 163 28.81 -1.44 17.77
C LYS A 163 28.65 0.09 17.87
N GLU A 164 28.91 0.79 16.77
CA GLU A 164 28.86 2.25 16.66
C GLU A 164 27.50 2.81 16.22
N LEU A 165 26.49 1.96 16.05
CA LEU A 165 25.19 2.37 15.53
C LEU A 165 24.25 2.86 16.66
N SER A 166 23.41 3.83 16.32
CA SER A 166 22.31 4.27 17.17
C SER A 166 21.29 3.13 17.40
N SER A 167 20.43 3.29 18.42
CA SER A 167 19.38 2.30 18.72
C SER A 167 18.43 2.06 17.53
N LYS A 168 18.09 3.15 16.81
CA LYS A 168 17.22 3.09 15.62
C LYS A 168 17.90 2.33 14.49
N GLU A 169 19.17 2.59 14.21
CA GLU A 169 19.92 1.89 13.17
C GLU A 169 20.08 0.41 13.49
N LYS A 170 20.36 0.06 14.76
CA LYS A 170 20.37 -1.33 15.25
C LYS A 170 19.08 -2.07 14.94
N GLU A 171 17.94 -1.42 15.11
CA GLU A 171 16.63 -2.00 14.82
C GLU A 171 16.42 -2.26 13.32
N LEU A 172 16.74 -1.28 12.47
CA LEU A 172 16.68 -1.44 11.02
C LEU A 172 17.57 -2.60 10.55
N MET A 173 18.77 -2.71 11.10
CA MET A 173 19.72 -3.76 10.73
C MET A 173 19.30 -5.14 11.25
N ARG A 174 18.63 -5.22 12.41
CA ARG A 174 17.99 -6.46 12.88
C ARG A 174 16.88 -6.91 11.95
N TYR A 175 16.03 -5.96 11.52
CA TYR A 175 15.00 -6.20 10.50
C TYR A 175 15.63 -6.76 9.21
N VAL A 176 16.62 -6.06 8.65
CA VAL A 176 17.27 -6.48 7.40
C VAL A 176 17.90 -7.85 7.53
N PHE A 177 18.68 -8.13 8.56
CA PHE A 177 19.33 -9.44 8.69
C PHE A 177 18.35 -10.57 9.01
N TYR A 178 17.24 -10.28 9.70
CA TYR A 178 16.17 -11.26 9.87
C TYR A 178 15.58 -11.64 8.52
N PHE A 179 15.15 -10.68 7.72
CA PHE A 179 14.54 -11.00 6.43
C PHE A 179 15.55 -11.50 5.39
N ALA A 180 16.82 -11.08 5.46
CA ALA A 180 17.87 -11.64 4.61
C ALA A 180 18.14 -13.11 4.92
N HIS A 181 17.97 -13.54 6.18
CA HIS A 181 17.98 -14.96 6.51
C HIS A 181 16.75 -15.70 5.98
N GLU A 182 15.58 -15.13 6.21
CA GLU A 182 14.29 -15.68 5.77
C GLU A 182 14.16 -15.79 4.24
N LEU A 183 14.87 -14.96 3.50
CA LEU A 183 14.97 -14.95 2.03
C LEU A 183 16.15 -15.80 1.50
N GLY A 184 16.99 -16.34 2.39
CA GLY A 184 18.15 -17.15 2.01
C GLY A 184 19.34 -16.36 1.45
N HIS A 185 19.37 -15.03 1.60
CA HIS A 185 20.49 -14.18 1.16
C HIS A 185 21.70 -14.28 2.10
N ILE A 186 21.46 -14.60 3.36
CA ILE A 186 22.48 -14.91 4.38
C ILE A 186 21.98 -16.03 5.29
N TYR A 187 22.86 -16.57 6.12
CA TYR A 187 22.49 -17.47 7.19
C TYR A 187 22.82 -16.90 8.56
N ARG A 188 21.91 -17.09 9.53
CA ARG A 188 22.05 -16.64 10.92
C ARG A 188 22.11 -17.85 11.85
N LYS A 189 23.23 -18.04 12.54
CA LYS A 189 23.37 -19.06 13.61
C LYS A 189 23.37 -18.38 14.96
N LYS A 190 22.44 -18.74 15.85
CA LYS A 190 22.37 -18.15 17.21
C LYS A 190 23.63 -18.48 18.01
N LYS A 191 24.21 -17.48 18.69
CA LYS A 191 25.35 -17.63 19.61
C LYS A 191 25.16 -16.70 20.81
N GLY A 192 24.83 -17.28 21.97
CA GLY A 192 24.48 -16.52 23.17
C GLY A 192 23.29 -15.58 22.90
N ASN A 193 23.47 -14.29 23.19
CA ASN A 193 22.46 -13.24 22.98
C ASN A 193 22.53 -12.57 21.59
N SER A 194 23.32 -13.11 20.67
CA SER A 194 23.49 -12.57 19.32
C SER A 194 23.43 -13.68 18.26
N TYR A 195 23.66 -13.31 17.00
CA TYR A 195 23.74 -14.22 15.88
C TYR A 195 25.07 -14.05 15.16
N ARG A 196 25.70 -15.16 14.80
CA ARG A 196 26.77 -15.21 13.82
C ARG A 196 26.16 -15.20 12.42
N LEU A 197 26.77 -14.43 11.53
CA LEU A 197 26.33 -14.27 10.14
C LEU A 197 27.25 -15.02 9.20
N PHE A 198 26.66 -15.67 8.20
CA PHE A 198 27.36 -16.41 7.16
C PHE A 198 26.71 -16.11 5.82
N ALA A 199 27.46 -16.24 4.73
CA ALA A 199 26.90 -16.04 3.39
C ALA A 199 25.87 -17.13 3.04
N THR A 200 26.11 -18.38 3.46
CA THR A 200 25.19 -19.49 3.25
C THR A 200 25.14 -20.42 4.47
N LYS A 201 24.20 -21.36 4.47
CA LYS A 201 24.07 -22.37 5.52
C LYS A 201 25.24 -23.35 5.50
N GLU A 202 25.70 -23.74 4.32
CA GLU A 202 26.81 -24.68 4.12
C GLU A 202 28.10 -24.14 4.73
N ILE A 203 28.37 -22.84 4.55
CA ILE A 203 29.52 -22.17 5.19
C ILE A 203 29.36 -22.20 6.72
N ALA A 204 28.15 -21.96 7.23
CA ALA A 204 27.87 -22.00 8.67
C ALA A 204 28.06 -23.39 9.29
N ASP A 205 27.75 -24.44 8.54
CA ASP A 205 27.91 -25.83 8.96
C ASP A 205 29.38 -26.26 8.87
N SER A 206 30.16 -25.76 7.89
CA SER A 206 31.59 -26.08 7.75
C SER A 206 32.50 -25.44 8.80
N LEU A 207 32.10 -24.31 9.38
CA LEU A 207 32.87 -23.53 10.36
C LEU A 207 32.37 -23.73 11.79
N GLY A 208 31.40 -24.62 11.97
CA GLY A 208 30.37 -24.50 13.00
C GLY A 208 30.20 -25.68 13.91
#